data_AF-A0A7V6MHK8-F1
#
_entry.id   AF-A0A7V6MHK8-F1
#
_cell.length_a   1.000
_cell.length_b   1.000
_cell.length_c   1.000
_cell.angle_alpha   90.00
_cell.angle_beta   90.00
_cell.angle_gamma   90.00
#
_symmetry.space_group_name_H-M   'P 1'
#
loop_
_entity.id
_entity.type
_entity.pdbx_description
1 polymer ?
#
loop_
_entity_poly.entity_id
_entity_poly.type
_entity_poly.pdbx_seq_one_letter_code
_entity_poly.pdbx_strand_id
1 'polypeptide(L)'
;MARFRHIYDKIKIPLAIFTVIAGLILYTIGYIQTDSSDQFGIFSAAFRALFSTCRIFILESDFSDLNENVINNGVYTFSLSLVHVLGSLLTIMTILSAFGIKFISRLKLFFGNSQQTYVFLGFNEESLNLIKSLKNGGKSRCFIVVESLQDGEEDGDLLLKLREDRFILIDTVWQDLTSIKKIHIPKRLLNRELHIFALSVDEGKNARTILTLLKQVQMDRMNEEKIKFYVNTSDESAEKYFEIINKEKNTDFEVKTFSIPDITARQLFETYPIHDYLPLDTESAKALSGFTIFIAGLGSVGIEVLRKSIYLGQFEGGDYRAIITDGEMNKKKGYLFNKYPGLKNNYKIENYEAMPGSEEFYQTLGNNINTINYIVIALGNDKLNIEAAIEIQRLVNRYRTDKNPIIAVHIKDNEDYEHLEKSALLPDVRFFGRCSDIFTENIIVNEIMDSMARKMNALYNRLYNVEPADNWRDLDVFTKESNRSAASNITTKLRLLNLEMREKTDEENRTPVNLSEYLTGERFENLSKQEHLRWNAFHFASGWVTWILDQTGDAQKAKDIKNRRHACLVSWEELEEVTQRFNQVPSYQQLDRQQVKNIPMIIEHAGYEVYERN
;
A
#
# COMPACT_ATOMS: atom_id res chain seq x y z
N MET A 1 -24.92 -9.29 -18.42
CA MET A 1 -24.84 -7.85 -18.79
C MET A 1 -23.57 -7.49 -19.60
N ALA A 2 -22.36 -7.96 -19.29
CA ALA A 2 -21.14 -7.64 -20.06
C ALA A 2 -21.13 -8.21 -21.50
N ARG A 3 -21.49 -9.49 -21.69
CA ARG A 3 -21.76 -10.06 -23.02
C ARG A 3 -22.80 -9.23 -23.78
N PHE A 4 -23.83 -8.75 -23.09
CA PHE A 4 -24.93 -7.99 -23.67
C PHE A 4 -24.51 -6.60 -24.17
N ARG A 5 -23.65 -5.85 -23.43
CA ARG A 5 -23.18 -4.53 -23.89
C ARG A 5 -22.14 -4.61 -25.01
N HIS A 6 -21.22 -5.57 -24.99
CA HIS A 6 -20.29 -5.78 -26.10
C HIS A 6 -20.99 -6.28 -27.37
N ILE A 7 -21.98 -7.17 -27.22
CA ILE A 7 -22.88 -7.54 -28.32
C ILE A 7 -23.65 -6.30 -28.78
N TYR A 8 -24.25 -5.52 -27.85
CA TYR A 8 -24.97 -4.28 -28.13
C TYR A 8 -24.11 -3.27 -28.90
N ASP A 9 -22.87 -3.00 -28.50
CA ASP A 9 -22.00 -2.05 -29.17
C ASP A 9 -21.63 -2.48 -30.60
N LYS A 10 -21.54 -3.79 -30.86
CA LYS A 10 -21.36 -4.33 -32.21
C LYS A 10 -22.63 -4.28 -33.06
N ILE A 11 -23.81 -4.48 -32.46
CA ILE A 11 -25.08 -4.56 -33.20
C ILE A 11 -25.86 -3.23 -33.24
N LYS A 12 -25.58 -2.26 -32.37
CA LYS A 12 -26.39 -1.03 -32.21
C LYS A 12 -26.41 -0.20 -33.48
N ILE A 13 -25.27 -0.06 -34.17
CA ILE A 13 -25.18 0.71 -35.42
C ILE A 13 -25.93 -0.02 -36.54
N PRO A 14 -25.68 -1.32 -36.84
CA PRO A 14 -26.47 -2.08 -37.80
C PRO A 14 -27.97 -2.07 -37.51
N LEU A 15 -28.37 -2.25 -36.24
CA LEU A 15 -29.77 -2.30 -35.83
C LEU A 15 -30.44 -0.91 -35.94
N ALA A 16 -29.73 0.17 -35.62
CA ALA A 16 -30.22 1.52 -35.81
C ALA A 16 -30.40 1.85 -37.30
N ILE A 17 -29.44 1.49 -38.16
CA ILE A 17 -29.56 1.64 -39.61
C ILE A 17 -30.78 0.88 -40.13
N PHE A 18 -30.95 -0.39 -39.73
CA PHE A 18 -32.12 -1.18 -40.09
C PHE A 18 -33.42 -0.52 -39.63
N THR A 19 -33.49 -0.07 -38.38
CA THR A 19 -34.69 0.56 -37.81
C THR A 19 -35.05 1.85 -38.53
N VAL A 20 -34.05 2.68 -38.88
CA VAL A 20 -34.26 3.92 -39.63
C VAL A 20 -34.73 3.64 -41.06
N ILE A 21 -34.07 2.71 -41.77
CA ILE A 21 -34.45 2.38 -43.15
C ILE A 21 -35.86 1.75 -43.18
N ALA A 22 -36.13 0.79 -42.30
CA ALA A 22 -37.42 0.14 -42.20
C ALA A 22 -38.53 1.12 -41.79
N GLY A 23 -38.26 2.02 -40.82
CA GLY A 23 -39.17 3.08 -40.43
C GLY A 23 -39.48 4.03 -41.58
N LEU A 24 -38.46 4.48 -42.32
CA LEU A 24 -38.64 5.38 -43.45
C LEU A 24 -39.49 4.73 -44.55
N ILE A 25 -39.23 3.47 -44.87
CA ILE A 25 -39.99 2.72 -45.89
C ILE A 25 -41.44 2.53 -45.43
N LEU A 26 -41.67 2.02 -44.22
CA LEU A 26 -43.00 1.71 -43.72
C LEU A 26 -43.85 2.98 -43.55
N TYR A 27 -43.29 4.06 -43.02
CA TYR A 27 -44.01 5.34 -42.92
C TYR A 27 -44.25 5.97 -44.28
N THR A 28 -43.31 5.88 -45.23
CA THR A 28 -43.56 6.37 -46.60
C THR A 28 -44.73 5.63 -47.24
N ILE A 29 -44.78 4.30 -47.11
CA ILE A 29 -45.91 3.49 -47.58
C ILE A 29 -47.21 3.88 -46.86
N GLY A 30 -47.16 4.12 -45.55
CA GLY A 30 -48.34 4.50 -44.75
C GLY A 30 -48.88 5.89 -45.06
N TYR A 31 -48.03 6.82 -45.51
CA TYR A 31 -48.42 8.19 -45.90
C TYR A 31 -48.80 8.33 -47.38
N ILE A 32 -48.51 7.34 -48.23
CA ILE A 32 -48.98 7.35 -49.62
C ILE A 32 -50.51 7.17 -49.61
N GLN A 33 -51.22 8.22 -50.00
CA GLN A 33 -52.66 8.17 -50.24
C GLN A 33 -52.93 7.46 -51.56
N THR A 34 -53.93 6.57 -51.57
CA THR A 34 -54.26 5.73 -52.73
C THR A 34 -54.80 6.50 -53.94
N ASP A 35 -55.17 7.79 -53.78
CA ASP A 35 -55.89 8.57 -54.80
C ASP A 35 -55.17 9.85 -55.29
N SER A 36 -53.89 10.08 -54.97
CA SER A 36 -53.16 11.26 -55.47
C SER A 36 -52.20 10.92 -56.61
N SER A 37 -52.60 11.22 -57.85
CA SER A 37 -51.78 11.13 -59.07
C SER A 37 -50.78 12.29 -59.18
N ASP A 38 -50.12 12.66 -58.08
CA ASP A 38 -49.17 13.79 -58.03
C ASP A 38 -47.78 13.31 -57.60
N GLN A 39 -46.78 13.47 -58.47
CA GLN A 39 -45.39 13.05 -58.20
C GLN A 39 -44.80 13.77 -56.97
N PHE A 40 -45.31 14.96 -56.62
CA PHE A 40 -44.93 15.68 -55.40
C PHE A 40 -45.44 15.01 -54.10
N GLY A 41 -46.47 14.15 -54.18
CA GLY A 41 -47.04 13.45 -53.03
C GLY A 41 -46.09 12.44 -52.40
N ILE A 42 -45.28 11.75 -53.21
CA ILE A 42 -44.30 10.77 -52.73
C ILE A 42 -43.16 11.47 -51.97
N PHE A 43 -42.67 12.61 -52.48
CA PHE A 43 -41.64 13.39 -51.79
C PHE A 43 -42.14 13.97 -50.47
N SER A 44 -43.40 14.43 -50.42
CA SER A 44 -44.04 14.89 -49.18
C SER A 44 -44.21 13.76 -48.16
N ALA A 45 -44.66 12.58 -48.61
CA ALA A 45 -44.79 11.39 -47.79
C ALA A 45 -43.43 10.93 -47.22
N ALA A 46 -42.38 10.93 -48.03
CA ALA A 46 -41.03 10.58 -47.59
C ALA A 46 -40.47 11.58 -46.56
N PHE A 47 -40.75 12.88 -46.71
CA PHE A 47 -40.31 13.89 -45.74
C PHE A 47 -41.06 13.79 -44.40
N ARG A 48 -42.37 13.50 -44.43
CA ARG A 48 -43.14 13.18 -43.21
C ARG A 48 -42.66 11.89 -42.57
N ALA A 49 -42.39 10.86 -43.37
CA ALA A 49 -41.87 9.59 -42.91
C ALA A 49 -40.51 9.73 -42.21
N LEU A 50 -39.64 10.63 -42.68
CA LEU A 50 -38.40 10.96 -41.99
C LEU A 50 -38.66 11.46 -40.56
N PHE A 51 -39.60 12.39 -40.40
CA PHE A 51 -39.95 12.96 -39.09
C PHE A 51 -40.54 11.90 -38.16
N SER A 52 -41.51 11.11 -38.65
CA SER A 52 -42.14 10.05 -37.86
C SER A 52 -41.18 8.90 -37.53
N THR A 53 -40.18 8.65 -38.38
CA THR A 53 -39.08 7.71 -38.10
C THR A 53 -38.18 8.22 -36.98
N CYS A 54 -37.87 9.52 -36.95
CA CYS A 54 -37.13 10.12 -35.83
C CYS A 54 -37.91 10.02 -34.50
N ARG A 55 -39.24 10.20 -34.54
CA ARG A 55 -40.11 10.13 -33.36
C ARG A 55 -40.17 8.74 -32.72
N ILE A 56 -39.92 7.67 -33.48
CA ILE A 56 -39.77 6.31 -32.93
C ILE A 56 -38.74 6.29 -31.79
N PHE A 57 -37.62 7.00 -31.97
CA PHE A 57 -36.53 7.02 -30.97
C PHE A 57 -36.84 7.89 -29.75
N ILE A 58 -37.93 8.66 -29.78
CA ILE A 58 -38.43 9.48 -28.65
C ILE A 58 -39.65 8.80 -27.99
N LEU A 59 -39.96 7.55 -28.37
CA LEU A 59 -41.10 6.77 -27.84
C LEU A 59 -42.47 7.37 -28.23
N GLU A 60 -42.53 8.08 -29.36
CA GLU A 60 -43.77 8.60 -29.94
C GLU A 60 -44.11 7.91 -31.25
N SER A 61 -45.41 7.84 -31.57
CA SER A 61 -45.90 7.14 -32.76
C SER A 61 -47.02 7.91 -33.45
N ASP A 62 -46.98 7.94 -34.78
CA ASP A 62 -47.96 8.63 -35.62
C ASP A 62 -48.96 7.67 -36.28
N PHE A 63 -49.36 6.61 -35.56
CA PHE A 63 -50.29 5.60 -36.08
C PHE A 63 -51.62 6.20 -36.57
N SER A 64 -52.08 7.28 -35.94
CA SER A 64 -53.35 7.95 -36.29
C SER A 64 -53.32 8.64 -37.65
N ASP A 65 -52.14 8.95 -38.16
CA ASP A 65 -51.97 9.80 -39.35
C ASP A 65 -51.75 8.97 -40.63
N LEU A 66 -51.78 7.64 -40.51
CA LEU A 66 -51.53 6.70 -41.61
C LEU A 66 -52.84 6.31 -42.31
N ASN A 67 -52.72 5.90 -43.57
CA ASN A 67 -53.85 5.49 -44.41
C ASN A 67 -54.54 4.24 -43.83
N GLU A 68 -55.85 4.33 -43.56
CA GLU A 68 -56.66 3.24 -42.98
C GLU A 68 -56.57 1.93 -43.76
N ASN A 69 -56.46 2.00 -45.09
CA ASN A 69 -56.34 0.83 -45.97
C ASN A 69 -55.05 0.03 -45.71
N VAL A 70 -53.99 0.71 -45.29
CA VAL A 70 -52.68 0.12 -45.00
C VAL A 70 -52.61 -0.38 -43.56
N ILE A 71 -53.19 0.36 -42.59
CA ILE A 71 -53.27 -0.04 -41.18
C ILE A 71 -54.08 -1.34 -41.00
N ASN A 72 -55.12 -1.56 -41.81
CA ASN A 72 -55.93 -2.77 -41.77
C ASN A 72 -55.18 -4.04 -42.25
N ASN A 73 -53.98 -3.90 -42.82
CA ASN A 73 -53.11 -5.03 -43.16
C ASN A 73 -52.31 -5.49 -41.93
N GLY A 74 -52.63 -6.68 -41.41
CA GLY A 74 -51.97 -7.23 -40.22
C GLY A 74 -50.44 -7.38 -40.33
N VAL A 75 -49.91 -7.64 -41.53
CA VAL A 75 -48.46 -7.77 -41.76
C VAL A 75 -47.77 -6.41 -41.68
N TYR A 76 -48.39 -5.37 -42.24
CA TYR A 76 -47.87 -4.01 -42.16
C TYR A 76 -47.85 -3.52 -40.71
N THR A 77 -48.98 -3.64 -40.00
CA THR A 77 -49.11 -3.17 -38.62
C THR A 77 -48.18 -3.92 -37.66
N PHE A 78 -47.97 -5.23 -37.87
CA PHE A 78 -46.95 -6.00 -37.14
C PHE A 78 -45.53 -5.48 -37.42
N SER A 79 -45.20 -5.25 -38.69
CA SER A 79 -43.87 -4.76 -39.09
C SER A 79 -43.57 -3.37 -38.52
N LEU A 80 -44.55 -2.46 -38.59
CA LEU A 80 -44.42 -1.11 -38.03
C LEU A 80 -44.28 -1.16 -36.51
N SER A 81 -45.08 -1.98 -35.82
CA SER A 81 -44.98 -2.19 -34.37
C SER A 81 -43.61 -2.77 -33.97
N LEU A 82 -43.06 -3.71 -34.75
CA LEU A 82 -41.75 -4.29 -34.51
C LEU A 82 -40.64 -3.22 -34.62
N VAL A 83 -40.69 -2.36 -35.65
CA VAL A 83 -39.73 -1.25 -35.80
C VAL A 83 -39.83 -0.28 -34.62
N HIS A 84 -41.04 0.01 -34.15
CA HIS A 84 -41.25 0.84 -32.94
C HIS A 84 -40.64 0.23 -31.68
N VAL A 85 -40.85 -1.06 -31.46
CA VAL A 85 -40.24 -1.79 -30.33
C VAL A 85 -38.72 -1.80 -30.42
N LEU A 86 -38.16 -2.05 -31.62
CA LEU A 86 -36.71 -2.05 -31.84
C LEU A 86 -36.10 -0.66 -31.59
N GLY A 87 -36.73 0.41 -32.09
CA GLY A 87 -36.29 1.78 -31.85
C GLY A 87 -36.39 2.17 -30.37
N SER A 88 -37.49 1.80 -29.71
CA SER A 88 -37.67 2.01 -28.26
C SER A 88 -36.59 1.29 -27.44
N LEU A 89 -36.32 0.02 -27.75
CA LEU A 89 -35.27 -0.76 -27.11
C LEU A 89 -33.88 -0.15 -27.35
N LEU A 90 -33.57 0.31 -28.57
CA LEU A 90 -32.33 1.02 -28.88
C LEU A 90 -32.18 2.30 -28.05
N THR A 91 -33.24 3.10 -27.92
CA THR A 91 -33.21 4.32 -27.08
C THR A 91 -32.97 3.98 -25.61
N ILE A 92 -33.73 3.04 -25.04
CA ILE A 92 -33.57 2.61 -23.64
C ILE A 92 -32.16 2.06 -23.40
N MET A 93 -31.66 1.22 -24.30
CA MET A 93 -30.33 0.64 -24.20
C MET A 93 -29.23 1.69 -24.35
N THR A 94 -29.42 2.69 -25.20
CA THR A 94 -28.48 3.82 -25.34
C THR A 94 -28.45 4.68 -24.08
N ILE A 95 -29.61 4.97 -23.49
CA ILE A 95 -29.71 5.70 -22.20
C ILE A 95 -29.07 4.89 -21.07
N LEU A 96 -29.34 3.58 -20.97
CA LEU A 96 -28.71 2.70 -19.99
C LEU A 96 -27.21 2.54 -20.24
N SER A 97 -26.75 2.61 -21.49
CA SER A 97 -25.32 2.65 -21.81
C SER A 97 -24.70 3.96 -21.32
N ALA A 98 -25.30 5.11 -21.65
CA ALA A 98 -24.77 6.43 -21.31
C ALA A 98 -24.80 6.74 -19.80
N PHE A 99 -25.86 6.35 -19.09
CA PHE A 99 -26.06 6.68 -17.67
C PHE A 99 -25.96 5.49 -16.73
N GLY A 100 -25.91 4.26 -17.24
CA GLY A 100 -26.13 3.05 -16.43
C GLY A 100 -25.14 2.88 -15.31
N ILE A 101 -23.86 3.21 -15.50
CA ILE A 101 -22.86 3.03 -14.42
C ILE A 101 -23.11 4.03 -13.29
N LYS A 102 -23.33 5.31 -13.61
CA LYS A 102 -23.68 6.34 -12.63
C LYS A 102 -24.98 5.99 -11.89
N PHE A 103 -26.00 5.57 -12.64
CA PHE A 103 -27.30 5.17 -12.08
C PHE A 103 -27.21 3.91 -11.21
N ILE A 104 -26.53 2.86 -11.68
CA ILE A 104 -26.31 1.61 -10.93
C ILE A 104 -25.50 1.89 -9.67
N SER A 105 -24.45 2.71 -9.74
CA SER A 105 -23.68 3.12 -8.56
C SER A 105 -24.58 3.78 -7.51
N ARG A 106 -25.47 4.69 -7.92
CA ARG A 106 -26.42 5.34 -7.01
C ARG A 106 -27.45 4.37 -6.44
N LEU A 107 -27.98 3.43 -7.23
CA LEU A 107 -28.88 2.38 -6.73
C LEU A 107 -28.17 1.46 -5.73
N LYS A 108 -26.96 0.98 -6.04
CA LYS A 108 -26.15 0.15 -5.13
C LYS A 108 -25.91 0.87 -3.81
N LEU A 109 -25.56 2.17 -3.86
CA LEU A 109 -25.34 2.98 -2.68
C LEU A 109 -26.64 3.18 -1.87
N PHE A 110 -27.77 3.39 -2.55
CA PHE A 110 -29.07 3.57 -1.92
C PHE A 110 -29.54 2.32 -1.18
N PHE A 111 -29.32 1.12 -1.72
CA PHE A 111 -29.74 -0.16 -1.12
C PHE A 111 -28.70 -0.85 -0.23
N GLY A 112 -27.40 -0.57 -0.37
CA GLY A 112 -26.34 -1.32 0.32
C GLY A 112 -26.25 -1.04 1.82
N ASN A 113 -26.35 -2.03 2.71
CA ASN A 113 -26.43 -1.86 4.17
C ASN A 113 -25.19 -2.42 4.91
N SER A 114 -24.01 -2.01 4.47
CA SER A 114 -22.74 -2.50 4.99
C SER A 114 -22.38 -1.90 6.36
N GLN A 115 -21.67 -2.67 7.19
CA GLN A 115 -21.19 -2.22 8.51
C GLN A 115 -19.91 -1.38 8.40
N GLN A 116 -19.13 -1.62 7.34
CA GLN A 116 -17.90 -0.89 7.06
C GLN A 116 -17.97 -0.34 5.64
N THR A 117 -17.64 0.94 5.48
CA THR A 117 -17.56 1.62 4.19
C THR A 117 -16.12 2.06 3.95
N TYR A 118 -15.54 1.64 2.83
CA TYR A 118 -14.19 1.99 2.41
C TYR A 118 -14.29 2.91 1.21
N VAL A 119 -13.77 4.13 1.34
CA VAL A 119 -13.76 5.17 0.31
C VAL A 119 -12.33 5.37 -0.18
N PHE A 120 -12.09 5.12 -1.46
CA PHE A 120 -10.81 5.32 -2.11
C PHE A 120 -10.87 6.60 -2.95
N LEU A 121 -10.00 7.55 -2.62
CA LEU A 121 -9.83 8.79 -3.36
C LEU A 121 -8.83 8.55 -4.48
N GLY A 122 -9.37 8.36 -5.68
CA GLY A 122 -8.66 7.93 -6.87
C GLY A 122 -8.70 6.42 -7.10
N PHE A 123 -8.45 6.01 -8.35
CA PHE A 123 -8.31 4.60 -8.72
C PHE A 123 -6.95 4.32 -9.37
N ASN A 124 -6.21 3.42 -8.74
CA ASN A 124 -4.90 2.93 -9.17
C ASN A 124 -4.67 1.47 -8.70
N GLU A 125 -3.55 0.87 -9.08
CA GLU A 125 -3.20 -0.51 -8.70
C GLU A 125 -3.14 -0.69 -7.18
N GLU A 126 -2.67 0.32 -6.45
CA GLU A 126 -2.62 0.34 -4.99
C GLU A 126 -4.02 0.19 -4.37
N SER A 127 -4.97 1.02 -4.81
CA SER A 127 -6.37 0.95 -4.38
C SER A 127 -7.02 -0.37 -4.77
N LEU A 128 -6.74 -0.90 -5.97
CA LEU A 128 -7.30 -2.14 -6.46
C LEU A 128 -6.85 -3.34 -5.62
N ASN A 129 -5.55 -3.46 -5.35
CA ASN A 129 -5.00 -4.55 -4.55
C ASN A 129 -5.51 -4.49 -3.10
N LEU A 130 -5.62 -3.29 -2.52
CA LEU A 130 -6.21 -3.13 -1.19
C LEU A 130 -7.70 -3.52 -1.16
N ILE A 131 -8.48 -3.14 -2.17
CA ILE A 131 -9.88 -3.57 -2.29
C ILE A 131 -9.98 -5.10 -2.41
N LYS A 132 -9.13 -5.74 -3.21
CA LYS A 132 -9.09 -7.20 -3.36
C LYS A 132 -8.78 -7.87 -2.02
N SER A 133 -7.75 -7.40 -1.31
CA SER A 133 -7.40 -7.91 0.02
C SER A 133 -8.56 -7.76 1.02
N LEU A 134 -9.19 -6.57 1.07
CA LEU A 134 -10.33 -6.29 1.94
C LEU A 134 -11.59 -7.10 1.62
N LYS A 135 -11.75 -7.67 0.43
CA LYS A 135 -12.91 -8.53 0.12
C LYS A 135 -12.79 -9.93 0.71
N ASN A 136 -11.57 -10.39 0.97
CA ASN A 136 -11.34 -11.70 1.54
C ASN A 136 -11.76 -11.78 3.02
N GLY A 137 -11.94 -10.64 3.68
CA GLY A 137 -12.44 -10.58 5.07
C GLY A 137 -13.94 -10.81 5.20
N GLY A 138 -14.36 -11.53 6.25
CA GLY A 138 -15.73 -12.02 6.46
C GLY A 138 -16.82 -11.01 6.85
N LYS A 139 -16.62 -9.69 6.68
CA LYS A 139 -17.58 -8.65 7.10
C LYS A 139 -18.43 -8.11 5.94
N SER A 140 -19.62 -7.60 6.25
CA SER A 140 -20.46 -6.85 5.29
C SER A 140 -19.81 -5.49 5.00
N ARG A 141 -19.09 -5.41 3.87
CA ARG A 141 -18.26 -4.26 3.46
C ARG A 141 -18.82 -3.58 2.21
N CYS A 142 -18.69 -2.26 2.15
CA CYS A 142 -19.01 -1.43 0.98
C CYS A 142 -17.74 -0.76 0.49
N PHE A 143 -17.47 -0.81 -0.81
CA PHE A 143 -16.30 -0.21 -1.43
C PHE A 143 -16.76 0.89 -2.37
N ILE A 144 -16.24 2.10 -2.18
CA ILE A 144 -16.55 3.30 -2.96
C ILE A 144 -15.24 3.81 -3.53
N VAL A 145 -15.21 4.06 -4.83
CA VAL A 145 -14.08 4.71 -5.51
C VAL A 145 -14.57 6.06 -6.01
N VAL A 146 -13.85 7.12 -5.67
CA VAL A 146 -14.12 8.48 -6.14
C VAL A 146 -13.05 8.84 -7.16
N GLU A 147 -13.41 8.81 -8.43
CA GLU A 147 -12.50 9.09 -9.55
C GLU A 147 -13.32 9.70 -10.68
N SER A 148 -12.72 10.63 -11.42
CA SER A 148 -13.37 11.20 -12.61
C SER A 148 -13.17 10.26 -13.79
N LEU A 149 -14.25 9.93 -14.50
CA LEU A 149 -14.14 9.28 -15.81
C LEU A 149 -13.73 10.32 -16.85
N GLN A 150 -12.60 10.14 -17.51
CA GLN A 150 -12.20 10.97 -18.66
C GLN A 150 -12.48 10.19 -19.95
N ASP A 151 -13.16 10.79 -20.92
CA ASP A 151 -13.46 10.13 -22.20
C ASP A 151 -12.16 9.73 -22.95
N GLY A 152 -11.69 8.49 -22.75
CA GLY A 152 -10.43 7.96 -23.32
C GLY A 152 -10.26 6.43 -23.11
N GLU A 153 -9.28 5.82 -23.79
CA GLU A 153 -9.03 4.36 -23.74
C GLU A 153 -8.66 3.83 -22.33
N GLU A 154 -8.00 4.65 -21.49
CA GLU A 154 -7.61 4.29 -20.11
C GLU A 154 -8.82 4.00 -19.19
N ASP A 155 -9.96 4.65 -19.44
CA ASP A 155 -11.21 4.39 -18.72
C ASP A 155 -11.77 2.99 -19.04
N GLY A 156 -11.41 2.38 -20.17
CA GLY A 156 -11.88 1.05 -20.58
C GLY A 156 -11.49 -0.05 -19.59
N ASP A 157 -10.22 -0.06 -19.16
CA ASP A 157 -9.68 -1.04 -18.21
C ASP A 157 -10.16 -0.78 -16.77
N LEU A 158 -10.23 0.49 -16.37
CA LEU A 158 -10.87 0.92 -15.12
C LEU A 158 -12.33 0.43 -15.08
N LEU A 159 -13.10 0.61 -16.16
CA LEU A 159 -14.49 0.18 -16.27
C LEU A 159 -14.64 -1.34 -16.33
N LEU A 160 -13.66 -2.08 -16.85
CA LEU A 160 -13.60 -3.55 -16.79
C LEU A 160 -13.37 -4.03 -15.35
N LYS A 161 -12.33 -3.51 -14.69
CA LYS A 161 -12.01 -3.81 -13.29
C LYS A 161 -13.17 -3.44 -12.35
N LEU A 162 -13.80 -2.28 -12.56
CA LEU A 162 -15.04 -1.84 -11.88
C LEU A 162 -16.20 -2.85 -11.95
N ARG A 163 -16.30 -3.61 -13.05
CA ARG A 163 -17.39 -4.56 -13.29
C ARG A 163 -17.15 -5.90 -12.59
N GLU A 164 -15.91 -6.35 -12.52
CA GLU A 164 -15.54 -7.63 -11.91
C GLU A 164 -15.56 -7.55 -10.38
N ASP A 165 -15.21 -6.39 -9.84
CA ASP A 165 -14.85 -6.25 -8.43
C ASP A 165 -15.92 -5.59 -7.53
N ARG A 166 -17.16 -5.42 -8.01
CA ARG A 166 -18.34 -5.03 -7.18
C ARG A 166 -18.19 -3.74 -6.33
N PHE A 167 -17.31 -2.80 -6.64
CA PHE A 167 -17.26 -1.50 -5.95
C PHE A 167 -18.16 -0.44 -6.63
N ILE A 168 -18.43 0.65 -5.93
CA ILE A 168 -19.32 1.75 -6.33
C ILE A 168 -18.47 2.91 -6.83
N LEU A 169 -18.57 3.25 -8.12
CA LEU A 169 -17.91 4.44 -8.67
C LEU A 169 -18.73 5.69 -8.41
N ILE A 170 -18.06 6.73 -7.92
CA ILE A 170 -18.58 8.08 -7.81
C ILE A 170 -17.72 8.96 -8.72
N ASP A 171 -18.32 9.31 -9.86
CA ASP A 171 -17.70 10.13 -10.90
C ASP A 171 -17.52 11.56 -10.40
N THR A 172 -16.35 11.86 -9.85
CA THR A 172 -15.99 13.16 -9.26
C THR A 172 -14.48 13.26 -9.18
N VAL A 173 -13.93 14.44 -9.52
CA VAL A 173 -12.53 14.79 -9.31
C VAL A 173 -12.26 14.85 -7.80
N TRP A 174 -11.63 13.81 -7.26
CA TRP A 174 -11.47 13.65 -5.81
C TRP A 174 -10.56 14.73 -5.20
N GLN A 175 -9.64 15.27 -5.99
CA GLN A 175 -8.70 16.33 -5.59
C GLN A 175 -9.41 17.64 -5.22
N ASP A 176 -10.61 17.87 -5.77
CA ASP A 176 -11.43 19.06 -5.53
C ASP A 176 -12.49 18.85 -4.44
N LEU A 177 -12.45 17.70 -3.75
CA LEU A 177 -13.38 17.41 -2.67
C LEU A 177 -13.13 18.32 -1.47
N THR A 178 -14.14 19.15 -1.19
CA THR A 178 -14.15 20.01 0.00
C THR A 178 -14.99 19.44 1.15
N SER A 179 -15.73 18.36 0.90
CA SER A 179 -16.63 17.74 1.90
C SER A 179 -17.00 16.32 1.49
N ILE A 180 -17.09 15.42 2.47
CA ILE A 180 -17.64 14.07 2.30
C ILE A 180 -19.10 14.11 1.81
N LYS A 181 -19.86 15.16 2.12
CA LYS A 181 -21.25 15.32 1.67
C LYS A 181 -21.37 15.39 0.15
N LYS A 182 -20.35 15.88 -0.57
CA LYS A 182 -20.32 15.92 -2.04
C LYS A 182 -20.34 14.51 -2.67
N ILE A 183 -19.91 13.50 -1.93
CA ILE A 183 -19.93 12.09 -2.34
C ILE A 183 -21.38 11.55 -2.31
N HIS A 184 -22.27 12.19 -1.55
CA HIS A 184 -23.68 11.78 -1.33
C HIS A 184 -23.81 10.36 -0.77
N ILE A 185 -22.94 9.99 0.17
CA ILE A 185 -23.06 8.75 0.94
C ILE A 185 -24.30 8.86 1.85
N PRO A 186 -25.23 7.89 1.83
CA PRO A 186 -26.39 7.87 2.72
C PRO A 186 -25.99 7.97 4.18
N LYS A 187 -26.74 8.76 4.98
CA LYS A 187 -26.50 8.92 6.43
C LYS A 187 -26.37 7.59 7.18
N ARG A 188 -27.13 6.57 6.76
CA ARG A 188 -27.08 5.22 7.34
C ARG A 188 -25.72 4.54 7.22
N LEU A 189 -24.96 4.80 6.14
CA LEU A 189 -23.60 4.32 5.95
C LEU A 189 -22.58 5.23 6.63
N LEU A 190 -22.78 6.56 6.59
CA LEU A 190 -21.91 7.53 7.29
C LEU A 190 -21.92 7.36 8.82
N ASN A 191 -23.02 6.86 9.39
CA ASN A 191 -23.15 6.61 10.82
C ASN A 191 -22.51 5.27 11.26
N ARG A 192 -21.91 4.52 10.33
CA ARG A 192 -21.16 3.27 10.56
C ARG A 192 -19.66 3.55 10.46
N GLU A 193 -18.83 2.50 10.43
CA GLU A 193 -17.38 2.67 10.28
C GLU A 193 -17.03 3.08 8.84
N LEU A 194 -16.28 4.17 8.70
CA LEU A 194 -15.88 4.79 7.45
C LEU A 194 -14.35 4.87 7.40
N HIS A 195 -13.75 4.25 6.40
CA HIS A 195 -12.33 4.32 6.12
C HIS A 195 -12.12 5.11 4.82
N ILE A 196 -11.25 6.11 4.83
CA ILE A 196 -11.00 6.99 3.68
C ILE A 196 -9.52 6.92 3.32
N PHE A 197 -9.21 6.51 2.10
CA PHE A 197 -7.85 6.28 1.62
C PHE A 197 -7.47 7.28 0.54
N ALA A 198 -6.31 7.93 0.68
CA ALA A 198 -5.68 8.71 -0.37
C ALA A 198 -4.33 8.05 -0.72
N LEU A 199 -4.34 7.25 -1.80
CA LEU A 199 -3.25 6.34 -2.19
C LEU A 199 -2.56 6.74 -3.49
N SER A 200 -2.75 7.98 -3.94
CA SER A 200 -2.15 8.42 -5.20
C SER A 200 -0.63 8.59 -5.07
N VAL A 201 0.07 8.61 -6.20
CA VAL A 201 1.52 8.89 -6.25
C VAL A 201 1.83 10.34 -5.87
N ASP A 202 0.84 11.25 -5.99
CA ASP A 202 0.97 12.65 -5.57
C ASP A 202 0.65 12.78 -4.07
N GLU A 203 1.67 12.53 -3.25
CA GLU A 203 1.59 12.60 -1.78
C GLU A 203 1.07 13.96 -1.28
N GLY A 204 1.42 15.05 -1.96
CA GLY A 204 0.98 16.40 -1.62
C GLY A 204 -0.52 16.59 -1.85
N LYS A 205 -1.11 15.97 -2.89
CA LYS A 205 -2.57 15.94 -3.08
C LYS A 205 -3.25 15.03 -2.07
N ASN A 206 -2.65 13.89 -1.72
CA ASN A 206 -3.19 13.01 -0.69
C ASN A 206 -3.37 13.76 0.63
N ALA A 207 -2.29 14.37 1.13
CA ALA A 207 -2.29 15.10 2.39
C ALA A 207 -3.27 16.28 2.37
N ARG A 208 -3.26 17.11 1.33
CA ARG A 208 -4.16 18.28 1.22
C ARG A 208 -5.64 17.89 1.19
N THR A 209 -6.00 16.84 0.47
CA THR A 209 -7.41 16.41 0.37
C THR A 209 -7.89 15.88 1.71
N ILE A 210 -7.10 15.02 2.36
CA ILE A 210 -7.43 14.46 3.67
C ILE A 210 -7.51 15.56 4.73
N LEU A 211 -6.61 16.56 4.67
CA LEU A 211 -6.66 17.73 5.55
C LEU A 211 -7.99 18.50 5.41
N THR A 212 -8.43 18.71 4.18
CA THR A 212 -9.70 19.38 3.88
C THR A 212 -10.89 18.58 4.42
N LEU A 213 -10.90 17.26 4.20
CA LEU A 213 -11.96 16.38 4.70
C LEU A 213 -11.97 16.32 6.22
N LEU A 214 -10.81 16.24 6.87
CA LEU A 214 -10.65 16.26 8.33
C LEU A 214 -11.29 17.52 8.92
N LYS A 215 -10.92 18.70 8.42
CA LYS A 215 -11.50 19.98 8.87
C LYS A 215 -13.02 20.00 8.69
N GLN A 216 -13.52 19.43 7.61
CA GLN A 216 -14.94 19.37 7.34
C GLN A 216 -15.70 18.42 8.28
N VAL A 217 -15.16 17.23 8.60
CA VAL A 217 -15.81 16.31 9.54
C VAL A 217 -15.81 16.84 10.97
N GLN A 218 -14.77 17.59 11.36
CA GLN A 218 -14.71 18.32 12.62
C GLN A 218 -15.81 19.40 12.68
N MET A 219 -15.96 20.20 11.62
CA MET A 219 -17.03 21.22 11.54
C MET A 219 -18.43 20.62 11.66
N ASP A 220 -18.64 19.45 11.07
CA ASP A 220 -19.92 18.74 11.09
C ASP A 220 -20.14 17.91 12.37
N ARG A 221 -19.17 17.90 13.31
CA ARG A 221 -19.22 17.14 14.57
C ARG A 221 -19.53 15.66 14.34
N MET A 222 -18.91 15.07 13.32
CA MET A 222 -19.04 13.64 13.06
C MET A 222 -18.34 12.84 14.17
N ASN A 223 -18.76 11.59 14.36
CA ASN A 223 -18.19 10.72 15.39
C ASN A 223 -16.76 10.31 15.00
N GLU A 224 -15.79 10.67 15.84
CA GLU A 224 -14.35 10.47 15.65
C GLU A 224 -13.95 9.00 15.61
N GLU A 225 -14.58 8.14 16.42
CA GLU A 225 -14.29 6.69 16.47
C GLU A 225 -14.72 5.95 15.19
N LYS A 226 -15.59 6.58 14.39
CA LYS A 226 -16.18 5.98 13.20
C LYS A 226 -15.47 6.35 11.92
N ILE A 227 -14.59 7.36 11.92
CA ILE A 227 -13.94 7.84 10.70
C ILE A 227 -12.44 7.71 10.84
N LYS A 228 -11.85 6.94 9.92
CA LYS A 228 -10.42 6.68 9.85
C LYS A 228 -9.88 7.13 8.50
N PHE A 229 -8.80 7.91 8.52
CA PHE A 229 -8.12 8.39 7.32
C PHE A 229 -6.80 7.66 7.13
N TYR A 230 -6.45 7.36 5.88
CA TYR A 230 -5.23 6.67 5.49
C TYR A 230 -4.57 7.47 4.36
N VAL A 231 -3.33 7.90 4.57
CA VAL A 231 -2.64 8.84 3.69
C VAL A 231 -1.29 8.27 3.27
N ASN A 232 -1.11 8.01 1.98
CA ASN A 232 0.21 7.72 1.44
C ASN A 232 1.04 9.02 1.39
N THR A 233 2.09 9.09 2.21
CA THR A 233 3.07 10.16 2.24
C THR A 233 4.38 9.72 2.90
N SER A 234 5.50 10.21 2.34
CA SER A 234 6.85 10.08 2.87
C SER A 234 7.28 11.25 3.75
N ASP A 235 6.41 12.26 3.91
CA ASP A 235 6.65 13.41 4.78
C ASP A 235 6.44 13.01 6.25
N GLU A 236 7.55 12.81 6.97
CA GLU A 236 7.59 12.51 8.41
C GLU A 236 6.86 13.57 9.27
N SER A 237 6.62 14.77 8.75
CA SER A 237 5.92 15.84 9.46
C SER A 237 4.40 15.85 9.24
N ALA A 238 3.89 15.08 8.25
CA ALA A 238 2.47 15.04 7.90
C ALA A 238 1.57 14.64 9.09
N GLU A 239 1.91 13.57 9.81
CA GLU A 239 1.14 13.10 10.97
C GLU A 239 1.01 14.19 12.04
N LYS A 240 2.12 14.88 12.34
CA LYS A 240 2.14 15.98 13.31
C LYS A 240 1.22 17.14 12.91
N TYR A 241 1.10 17.45 11.62
CA TYR A 241 0.16 18.48 11.16
C TYR A 241 -1.29 18.08 11.41
N PHE A 242 -1.65 16.81 11.19
CA PHE A 242 -2.99 16.31 11.50
C PHE A 242 -3.27 16.33 13.02
N GLU A 243 -2.29 15.95 13.85
CA GLU A 243 -2.39 16.03 15.31
C GLU A 243 -2.60 17.45 15.81
N ILE A 244 -1.88 18.43 15.27
CA ILE A 244 -2.04 19.86 15.62
C ILE A 244 -3.49 20.30 15.35
N ILE A 245 -4.05 19.92 14.20
CA ILE A 245 -5.42 20.29 13.82
C ILE A 245 -6.46 19.61 14.71
N ASN A 246 -6.23 18.37 15.10
CA ASN A 246 -7.04 17.66 16.09
C ASN A 246 -7.03 18.41 17.44
N LYS A 247 -5.84 18.78 17.93
CA LYS A 247 -5.67 19.54 19.20
C LYS A 247 -6.33 20.91 19.14
N GLU A 248 -6.20 21.65 18.05
CA GLU A 248 -6.82 22.97 17.86
C GLU A 248 -8.37 22.93 17.92
N LYS A 249 -8.98 21.79 17.54
CA LYS A 249 -10.42 21.59 17.54
C LYS A 249 -10.94 20.74 18.69
N ASN A 250 -10.05 20.27 19.57
CA ASN A 250 -10.36 19.34 20.66
C ASN A 250 -11.11 18.10 20.16
N THR A 251 -10.57 17.48 19.09
CA THR A 251 -11.04 16.23 18.48
C THR A 251 -9.91 15.22 18.38
N ASP A 252 -10.23 13.94 18.25
CA ASP A 252 -9.29 12.82 18.15
C ASP A 252 -9.58 11.91 16.93
N PHE A 253 -9.73 12.50 15.73
CA PHE A 253 -9.89 11.71 14.49
C PHE A 253 -8.59 10.94 14.16
N GLU A 254 -8.70 9.65 13.85
CA GLU A 254 -7.56 8.82 13.47
C GLU A 254 -7.12 9.11 12.04
N VAL A 255 -5.91 9.65 11.88
CA VAL A 255 -5.25 9.85 10.57
C VAL A 255 -3.95 9.06 10.56
N LYS A 256 -3.95 7.96 9.80
CA LYS A 256 -2.77 7.12 9.60
C LYS A 256 -2.00 7.59 8.37
N THR A 257 -0.72 7.88 8.54
CA THR A 257 0.19 8.14 7.44
C THR A 257 1.11 6.96 7.22
N PHE A 258 1.39 6.62 5.98
CA PHE A 258 2.36 5.59 5.65
C PHE A 258 3.10 5.91 4.36
N SER A 259 4.30 5.35 4.22
CA SER A 259 5.17 5.51 3.06
C SER A 259 5.27 4.20 2.31
N ILE A 260 4.95 4.21 1.01
CA ILE A 260 5.10 3.01 0.15
C ILE A 260 6.54 2.48 0.18
N PRO A 261 7.59 3.30 -0.04
CA PRO A 261 8.98 2.83 0.08
C PRO A 261 9.31 2.16 1.42
N ASP A 262 8.78 2.69 2.53
CA ASP A 262 9.02 2.13 3.86
C ASP A 262 8.37 0.75 4.01
N ILE A 263 7.09 0.64 3.62
CA ILE A 263 6.36 -0.63 3.64
C ILE A 263 7.01 -1.65 2.72
N THR A 264 7.45 -1.26 1.53
CA THR A 264 8.16 -2.12 0.59
C THR A 264 9.44 -2.70 1.21
N ALA A 265 10.25 -1.87 1.87
CA ALA A 265 11.45 -2.34 2.56
C ALA A 265 11.10 -3.23 3.78
N ARG A 266 10.00 -2.93 4.48
CA ARG A 266 9.51 -3.77 5.59
C ARG A 266 9.10 -5.16 5.08
N GLN A 267 8.29 -5.21 4.03
CA GLN A 267 7.83 -6.45 3.40
C GLN A 267 9.00 -7.32 2.93
N LEU A 268 10.06 -6.72 2.37
CA LEU A 268 11.29 -7.43 1.99
C LEU A 268 11.88 -8.19 3.19
N PHE A 269 12.15 -7.51 4.31
CA PHE A 269 12.83 -8.11 5.45
C PHE A 269 11.91 -8.96 6.34
N GLU A 270 10.59 -8.83 6.22
CA GLU A 270 9.64 -9.77 6.83
C GLU A 270 9.54 -11.07 6.04
N THR A 271 9.56 -10.99 4.71
CA THR A 271 9.44 -12.15 3.81
C THR A 271 10.77 -12.91 3.68
N TYR A 272 11.87 -12.17 3.64
CA TYR A 272 13.24 -12.70 3.50
C TYR A 272 14.16 -12.10 4.58
N PRO A 273 14.01 -12.53 5.84
CA PRO A 273 14.73 -11.93 6.95
C PRO A 273 16.25 -12.10 6.86
N ILE A 274 16.99 -11.06 7.25
CA ILE A 274 18.46 -11.05 7.20
C ILE A 274 19.08 -12.24 7.96
N HIS A 275 18.50 -12.60 9.12
CA HIS A 275 19.02 -13.65 9.99
C HIS A 275 19.01 -15.04 9.35
N ASP A 276 18.18 -15.29 8.32
CA ASP A 276 18.15 -16.58 7.61
C ASP A 276 19.35 -16.75 6.66
N TYR A 277 20.07 -15.67 6.36
CA TYR A 277 21.22 -15.67 5.43
C TYR A 277 22.57 -15.53 6.16
N LEU A 278 22.56 -15.58 7.49
CA LEU A 278 23.74 -15.47 8.35
C LEU A 278 23.97 -16.76 9.16
N PRO A 279 25.23 -17.17 9.36
CA PRO A 279 25.55 -18.24 10.30
C PRO A 279 25.38 -17.73 11.75
N LEU A 280 24.66 -18.49 12.58
CA LEU A 280 24.34 -18.11 13.96
C LEU A 280 24.87 -19.16 14.95
N ASP A 281 25.35 -18.70 16.10
CA ASP A 281 25.60 -19.51 17.29
C ASP A 281 24.41 -19.35 18.23
N THR A 282 23.61 -20.41 18.32
CA THR A 282 22.37 -20.41 19.11
C THR A 282 22.58 -20.75 20.58
N GLU A 283 23.75 -21.26 20.96
CA GLU A 283 24.10 -21.53 22.35
C GLU A 283 24.41 -20.23 23.09
N SER A 284 25.10 -19.29 22.42
CA SER A 284 25.41 -17.97 22.97
C SER A 284 24.57 -16.82 22.39
N ALA A 285 23.66 -17.11 21.45
CA ALA A 285 22.76 -16.14 20.80
C ALA A 285 23.50 -14.99 20.08
N LYS A 286 24.46 -15.33 19.21
CA LYS A 286 25.25 -14.36 18.43
C LYS A 286 25.41 -14.79 16.97
N ALA A 287 25.81 -13.87 16.10
CA ALA A 287 26.24 -14.20 14.74
C ALA A 287 27.68 -14.73 14.72
N LEU A 288 27.98 -15.61 13.77
CA LEU A 288 29.32 -16.15 13.53
C LEU A 288 30.09 -15.37 12.45
N SER A 289 29.43 -14.42 11.78
CA SER A 289 30.03 -13.54 10.77
C SER A 289 29.31 -12.19 10.73
N GLY A 290 29.97 -11.19 10.14
CA GLY A 290 29.32 -9.94 9.77
C GLY A 290 28.27 -10.10 8.66
N PHE A 291 27.48 -9.05 8.45
CA PHE A 291 26.46 -8.95 7.41
C PHE A 291 26.84 -7.92 6.35
N THR A 292 26.99 -8.35 5.10
CA THR A 292 27.22 -7.46 3.96
C THR A 292 26.05 -7.50 3.00
N ILE A 293 25.47 -6.31 2.75
CA ILE A 293 24.43 -6.09 1.75
C ILE A 293 24.97 -5.29 0.56
N PHE A 294 24.63 -5.72 -0.65
CA PHE A 294 24.84 -4.97 -1.88
C PHE A 294 23.51 -4.39 -2.36
N ILE A 295 23.42 -3.09 -2.63
CA ILE A 295 22.20 -2.41 -3.07
C ILE A 295 22.47 -1.74 -4.42
N ALA A 296 21.80 -2.24 -5.46
CA ALA A 296 21.76 -1.63 -6.78
C ALA A 296 20.57 -0.68 -6.88
N GLY A 297 20.84 0.62 -6.83
CA GLY A 297 19.85 1.69 -6.87
C GLY A 297 19.58 2.30 -5.49
N LEU A 298 19.86 3.60 -5.36
CA LEU A 298 19.63 4.42 -4.17
C LEU A 298 18.44 5.39 -4.40
N GLY A 299 17.38 4.89 -5.02
CA GLY A 299 16.08 5.56 -5.07
C GLY A 299 15.36 5.53 -3.71
N SER A 300 14.09 5.94 -3.66
CA SER A 300 13.30 5.94 -2.41
C SER A 300 13.24 4.57 -1.74
N VAL A 301 12.97 3.51 -2.50
CA VAL A 301 12.99 2.12 -2.00
C VAL A 301 14.39 1.71 -1.54
N GLY A 302 15.44 2.00 -2.32
CA GLY A 302 16.82 1.68 -1.96
C GLY A 302 17.31 2.37 -0.68
N ILE A 303 16.87 3.61 -0.45
CA ILE A 303 17.12 4.33 0.81
C ILE A 303 16.44 3.63 1.98
N GLU A 304 15.17 3.26 1.86
CA GLU A 304 14.47 2.57 2.95
C GLU A 304 15.05 1.16 3.20
N VAL A 305 15.41 0.43 2.14
CA VAL A 305 16.14 -0.85 2.26
C VAL A 305 17.42 -0.65 3.07
N LEU A 306 18.26 0.34 2.73
CA LEU A 306 19.48 0.64 3.47
C LEU A 306 19.20 0.95 4.94
N ARG A 307 18.21 1.83 5.20
CA ARG A 307 17.86 2.23 6.58
C ARG A 307 17.42 1.03 7.40
N LYS A 308 16.52 0.19 6.86
CA LYS A 308 16.01 -0.99 7.56
C LYS A 308 17.06 -2.06 7.73
N SER A 309 17.89 -2.32 6.71
CA SER A 309 18.97 -3.29 6.82
C SER A 309 20.01 -2.89 7.87
N ILE A 310 20.25 -1.60 8.09
CA ILE A 310 21.16 -1.13 9.14
C ILE A 310 20.68 -1.60 10.51
N TYR A 311 19.43 -1.36 10.91
CA TYR A 311 18.97 -1.76 12.25
C TYR A 311 18.51 -3.22 12.35
N LEU A 312 18.07 -3.85 11.27
CA LEU A 312 17.74 -5.29 11.25
C LEU A 312 18.97 -6.19 11.10
N GLY A 313 20.06 -5.64 10.57
CA GLY A 313 21.34 -6.31 10.34
C GLY A 313 22.35 -6.15 11.46
N GLN A 314 21.93 -5.67 12.64
CA GLN A 314 22.80 -5.62 13.83
C GLN A 314 22.78 -6.96 14.57
N PHE A 315 23.97 -7.53 14.76
CA PHE A 315 24.17 -8.77 15.49
C PHE A 315 25.39 -8.64 16.40
N GLU A 316 25.28 -9.13 17.63
CA GLU A 316 26.47 -9.39 18.43
C GLU A 316 27.34 -10.42 17.68
N GLY A 317 28.65 -10.22 17.62
CA GLY A 317 29.58 -11.11 16.91
C GLY A 317 29.81 -10.83 15.43
N GLY A 318 29.20 -9.79 14.85
CA GLY A 318 29.43 -9.43 13.45
C GLY A 318 29.14 -7.97 13.10
N ASP A 319 29.98 -7.39 12.23
CA ASP A 319 29.81 -6.02 11.75
C ASP A 319 28.82 -5.91 10.58
N TYR A 320 28.17 -4.75 10.48
CA TYR A 320 27.34 -4.38 9.35
C TYR A 320 28.14 -3.66 8.25
N ARG A 321 27.96 -4.07 7.00
CA ARG A 321 28.55 -3.43 5.80
C ARG A 321 27.51 -3.28 4.70
N ALA A 322 27.49 -2.11 4.05
CA ALA A 322 26.68 -1.87 2.85
C ALA A 322 27.55 -1.42 1.68
N ILE A 323 27.31 -1.98 0.50
CA ILE A 323 27.92 -1.59 -0.77
C ILE A 323 26.78 -1.11 -1.67
N ILE A 324 26.84 0.12 -2.15
CA ILE A 324 25.73 0.74 -2.89
C ILE A 324 26.24 1.26 -4.23
N THR A 325 25.53 0.92 -5.30
CA THR A 325 25.78 1.44 -6.64
C THR A 325 24.57 2.23 -7.14
N ASP A 326 24.78 3.41 -7.74
CA ASP A 326 23.73 4.18 -8.41
C ASP A 326 24.33 5.10 -9.48
N GLY A 327 23.61 5.36 -10.58
CA GLY A 327 24.08 6.24 -11.66
C GLY A 327 24.18 7.72 -11.28
N GLU A 328 23.48 8.18 -10.24
CA GLU A 328 23.57 9.55 -9.69
C GLU A 328 24.13 9.54 -8.25
N MET A 329 25.06 8.64 -7.94
CA MET A 329 25.54 8.43 -6.58
C MET A 329 26.09 9.70 -5.92
N ASN A 330 26.80 10.55 -6.65
CA ASN A 330 27.34 11.79 -6.10
C ASN A 330 26.26 12.73 -5.54
N LYS A 331 25.11 12.81 -6.20
CA LYS A 331 23.95 13.60 -5.75
C LYS A 331 23.20 12.90 -4.63
N LYS A 332 22.93 11.60 -4.78
CA LYS A 332 22.12 10.81 -3.83
C LYS A 332 22.82 10.61 -2.49
N LYS A 333 24.14 10.39 -2.47
CA LYS A 333 24.92 10.28 -1.22
C LYS A 333 24.91 11.59 -0.42
N GLY A 334 24.91 12.73 -1.11
CA GLY A 334 24.80 14.06 -0.47
C GLY A 334 23.47 14.22 0.26
N TYR A 335 22.36 13.84 -0.39
CA TYR A 335 21.04 13.82 0.26
C TYR A 335 21.00 12.83 1.43
N LEU A 336 21.48 11.60 1.25
CA LEU A 336 21.47 10.55 2.27
C LEU A 336 22.18 10.99 3.55
N PHE A 337 23.42 11.47 3.45
CA PHE A 337 24.19 11.85 4.64
C PHE A 337 23.80 13.22 5.21
N ASN A 338 23.12 14.07 4.45
CA ASN A 338 22.50 15.26 5.01
C ASN A 338 21.23 14.92 5.82
N LYS A 339 20.40 14.00 5.32
CA LYS A 339 19.17 13.57 6.00
C LYS A 339 19.49 12.64 7.19
N TYR A 340 20.49 11.77 7.05
CA TYR A 340 20.90 10.78 8.04
C TYR A 340 22.40 10.90 8.38
N PRO A 341 22.82 12.01 9.02
CA PRO A 341 24.24 12.32 9.24
C PRO A 341 24.97 11.29 10.11
N GLY A 342 24.26 10.64 11.04
CA GLY A 342 24.81 9.58 11.88
C GLY A 342 25.34 8.36 11.11
N LEU A 343 24.86 8.12 9.88
CA LEU A 343 25.26 6.94 9.11
C LEU A 343 26.73 6.97 8.67
N LYS A 344 27.24 8.15 8.31
CA LYS A 344 28.56 8.30 7.68
C LYS A 344 29.71 7.82 8.56
N ASN A 345 29.61 8.06 9.87
CA ASN A 345 30.71 7.83 10.81
C ASN A 345 30.53 6.56 11.65
N ASN A 346 29.33 5.99 11.67
CA ASN A 346 29.00 4.84 12.53
C ASN A 346 28.85 3.52 11.76
N TYR A 347 28.74 3.55 10.43
CA TYR A 347 28.56 2.35 9.61
C TYR A 347 29.45 2.36 8.38
N LYS A 348 29.91 1.16 7.98
CA LYS A 348 30.68 0.96 6.75
C LYS A 348 29.74 0.96 5.54
N ILE A 349 29.50 2.14 4.97
CA ILE A 349 28.68 2.33 3.78
C ILE A 349 29.57 2.79 2.63
N GLU A 350 29.81 1.90 1.67
CA GLU A 350 30.58 2.16 0.47
C GLU A 350 29.65 2.57 -0.67
N ASN A 351 30.02 3.64 -1.40
CA ASN A 351 29.19 4.24 -2.42
C ASN A 351 29.96 4.32 -3.75
N TYR A 352 29.37 3.79 -4.81
CA TYR A 352 29.95 3.76 -6.15
C TYR A 352 28.97 4.37 -7.16
N GLU A 353 29.48 5.26 -8.03
CA GLU A 353 28.71 5.78 -9.15
C GLU A 353 28.78 4.80 -10.32
N ALA A 354 27.83 3.87 -10.39
CA ALA A 354 27.82 2.77 -11.34
C ALA A 354 26.39 2.23 -11.54
N MET A 355 26.13 1.63 -12.71
CA MET A 355 24.83 1.05 -13.08
C MET A 355 25.02 -0.31 -13.76
N PRO A 356 24.05 -1.24 -13.68
CA PRO A 356 24.10 -2.45 -14.49
C PRO A 356 24.36 -2.14 -15.96
N GLY A 357 25.28 -2.89 -16.56
CA GLY A 357 25.79 -2.63 -17.91
C GLY A 357 27.11 -1.86 -17.94
N SER A 358 27.53 -1.20 -16.85
CA SER A 358 28.85 -0.58 -16.74
C SER A 358 29.90 -1.56 -16.22
N GLU A 359 31.16 -1.36 -16.59
CA GLU A 359 32.28 -2.20 -16.12
C GLU A 359 32.47 -2.07 -14.60
N GLU A 360 32.37 -0.85 -14.08
CA GLU A 360 32.53 -0.51 -12.67
C GLU A 360 31.50 -1.24 -11.79
N PHE A 361 30.27 -1.40 -12.27
CA PHE A 361 29.22 -2.14 -11.56
C PHE A 361 29.62 -3.60 -11.35
N TYR A 362 30.00 -4.28 -12.44
CA TYR A 362 30.36 -5.70 -12.39
C TYR A 362 31.69 -5.95 -11.68
N GLN A 363 32.67 -5.04 -11.81
CA GLN A 363 33.91 -5.10 -11.03
C GLN A 363 33.64 -4.94 -9.53
N THR A 364 32.82 -3.95 -9.13
CA THR A 364 32.48 -3.72 -7.73
C THR A 364 31.77 -4.93 -7.13
N LEU A 365 30.77 -5.48 -7.83
CA LEU A 365 30.07 -6.68 -7.39
C LEU A 365 30.99 -7.91 -7.34
N GLY A 366 31.75 -8.17 -8.40
CA GLY A 366 32.64 -9.32 -8.51
C GLY A 366 33.76 -9.32 -7.47
N ASN A 367 34.34 -8.15 -7.15
CA ASN A 367 35.38 -8.03 -6.12
C ASN A 367 34.86 -8.31 -4.69
N ASN A 368 33.55 -8.18 -4.47
CA ASN A 368 32.95 -8.35 -3.14
C ASN A 368 32.06 -9.59 -3.01
N ILE A 369 31.84 -10.35 -4.09
CA ILE A 369 30.80 -11.38 -4.18
C ILE A 369 30.89 -12.44 -3.08
N ASN A 370 32.10 -12.85 -2.69
CA ASN A 370 32.34 -13.87 -1.65
C ASN A 370 31.99 -13.38 -0.23
N THR A 371 31.83 -12.07 -0.04
CA THR A 371 31.51 -11.47 1.26
C THR A 371 30.05 -11.05 1.37
N ILE A 372 29.34 -10.96 0.25
CA ILE A 372 27.96 -10.47 0.20
C ILE A 372 27.02 -11.58 0.67
N ASN A 373 26.17 -11.27 1.64
CA ASN A 373 25.10 -12.15 2.09
C ASN A 373 23.81 -11.88 1.30
N TYR A 374 23.60 -10.63 0.88
CA TYR A 374 22.32 -10.14 0.40
C TYR A 374 22.52 -9.14 -0.74
N ILE A 375 21.87 -9.36 -1.88
CA ILE A 375 21.84 -8.43 -3.01
C ILE A 375 20.42 -7.90 -3.15
N VAL A 376 20.26 -6.57 -3.20
CA VAL A 376 18.97 -5.91 -3.46
C VAL A 376 19.06 -5.11 -4.74
N ILE A 377 18.06 -5.25 -5.61
CA ILE A 377 17.96 -4.53 -6.89
C ILE A 377 16.70 -3.64 -6.86
N ALA A 378 16.90 -2.32 -6.89
CA ALA A 378 15.86 -1.29 -6.80
C ALA A 378 16.18 -0.08 -7.72
N LEU A 379 16.33 -0.35 -9.01
CA LEU A 379 16.78 0.59 -10.06
C LEU A 379 15.65 1.43 -10.68
N GLY A 380 14.46 1.44 -10.06
CA GLY A 380 13.35 2.34 -10.39
C GLY A 380 12.33 1.83 -11.39
N ASN A 381 12.60 0.77 -12.18
CA ASN A 381 11.58 0.10 -13.00
C ASN A 381 11.81 -1.41 -13.06
N ASP A 382 10.71 -2.15 -13.22
CA ASP A 382 10.68 -3.61 -13.10
C ASP A 382 11.53 -4.29 -14.18
N LYS A 383 11.46 -3.81 -15.44
CA LYS A 383 12.25 -4.38 -16.54
C LYS A 383 13.75 -4.33 -16.26
N LEU A 384 14.26 -3.16 -15.87
CA LEU A 384 15.68 -2.98 -15.55
C LEU A 384 16.10 -3.82 -14.32
N ASN A 385 15.21 -3.94 -13.32
CA ASN A 385 15.47 -4.77 -12.15
C ASN A 385 15.61 -6.25 -12.52
N ILE A 386 14.73 -6.77 -13.38
CA ILE A 386 14.76 -8.15 -13.87
C ILE A 386 15.99 -8.41 -14.74
N GLU A 387 16.30 -7.52 -15.70
CA GLU A 387 17.48 -7.65 -16.56
C GLU A 387 18.77 -7.67 -15.72
N ALA A 388 18.88 -6.78 -14.73
CA ALA A 388 20.01 -6.77 -13.80
C ALA A 388 20.09 -8.06 -12.96
N ALA A 389 18.96 -8.59 -12.49
CA ALA A 389 18.93 -9.83 -11.71
C ALA A 389 19.49 -11.02 -12.50
N ILE A 390 19.12 -11.14 -13.78
CA ILE A 390 19.60 -12.20 -14.68
C ILE A 390 21.12 -12.13 -14.83
N GLU A 391 21.68 -10.95 -15.09
CA GLU A 391 23.12 -10.78 -15.27
C GLU A 391 23.91 -10.97 -13.96
N ILE A 392 23.37 -10.49 -12.84
CA ILE A 392 23.95 -10.71 -11.51
C ILE A 392 23.98 -12.21 -11.18
N GLN A 393 22.90 -12.93 -11.42
CA GLN A 393 22.88 -14.36 -11.14
C GLN A 393 23.88 -15.14 -12.02
N ARG A 394 24.03 -14.76 -13.30
CA ARG A 394 25.10 -15.30 -14.15
C ARG A 394 26.49 -14.99 -13.62
N LEU A 395 26.69 -13.82 -13.01
CA LEU A 395 27.95 -13.49 -12.35
C LEU A 395 28.17 -14.37 -11.11
N VAL A 396 27.22 -14.43 -10.18
CA VAL A 396 27.26 -15.27 -8.97
C VAL A 396 27.61 -16.72 -9.31
N ASN A 397 26.91 -17.31 -10.29
CA ASN A 397 27.13 -18.68 -10.74
C ASN A 397 28.55 -18.92 -11.31
N ARG A 398 29.18 -17.90 -11.91
CA ARG A 398 30.57 -17.99 -12.42
C ARG A 398 31.60 -18.03 -11.30
N TYR A 399 31.34 -17.36 -10.17
CA TYR A 399 32.25 -17.33 -9.04
C TYR A 399 32.21 -18.60 -8.17
N ARG A 400 31.17 -19.44 -8.31
CA ARG A 400 31.03 -20.77 -7.64
C ARG A 400 31.41 -20.73 -6.16
N THR A 401 30.64 -19.99 -5.36
CA THR A 401 30.85 -19.88 -3.91
C THR A 401 30.15 -21.02 -3.16
N ASP A 402 30.65 -21.37 -1.98
CA ASP A 402 30.02 -22.38 -1.10
C ASP A 402 28.64 -21.92 -0.57
N LYS A 403 28.40 -20.60 -0.60
CA LYS A 403 27.14 -19.97 -0.23
C LYS A 403 26.84 -18.82 -1.20
N ASN A 404 25.76 -18.94 -1.96
CA ASN A 404 25.29 -17.86 -2.83
C ASN A 404 24.55 -16.80 -2.02
N PRO A 405 24.70 -15.50 -2.34
CA PRO A 405 23.84 -14.47 -1.78
C PRO A 405 22.41 -14.64 -2.28
N ILE A 406 21.43 -14.25 -1.46
CA ILE A 406 20.06 -14.03 -1.95
C ILE A 406 20.05 -12.81 -2.89
N ILE A 407 19.30 -12.91 -3.99
CA ILE A 407 19.08 -11.81 -4.92
C ILE A 407 17.62 -11.35 -4.80
N ALA A 408 17.38 -10.30 -4.02
CA ALA A 408 16.06 -9.69 -3.89
C ALA A 408 15.85 -8.61 -4.95
N VAL A 409 14.76 -8.71 -5.70
CA VAL A 409 14.47 -7.87 -6.86
C VAL A 409 13.16 -7.15 -6.65
N HIS A 410 13.23 -5.81 -6.63
CA HIS A 410 12.05 -4.99 -6.49
C HIS A 410 11.20 -5.05 -7.75
N ILE A 411 9.93 -5.40 -7.63
CA ILE A 411 8.96 -5.34 -8.70
C ILE A 411 7.66 -4.76 -8.18
N LYS A 412 7.03 -3.88 -8.94
CA LYS A 412 5.75 -3.25 -8.57
C LYS A 412 4.57 -4.02 -9.17
N ASP A 413 4.61 -4.27 -10.47
CA ASP A 413 3.50 -4.82 -11.26
C ASP A 413 4.04 -5.70 -12.40
N ASN A 414 3.89 -7.03 -12.31
CA ASN A 414 3.70 -7.84 -13.52
C ASN A 414 3.23 -9.29 -13.26
N GLU A 415 2.12 -9.68 -13.88
CA GLU A 415 1.73 -11.10 -14.03
C GLU A 415 2.75 -11.86 -14.91
N ASP A 416 3.39 -11.19 -15.88
CA ASP A 416 4.37 -11.80 -16.81
C ASP A 416 5.60 -12.36 -16.08
N TYR A 417 5.95 -11.82 -14.92
CA TYR A 417 7.12 -12.24 -14.15
C TYR A 417 6.81 -13.33 -13.11
N GLU A 418 5.54 -13.67 -12.86
CA GLU A 418 5.19 -14.82 -12.01
C GLU A 418 5.78 -16.13 -12.54
N HIS A 419 5.83 -16.25 -13.86
CA HIS A 419 6.43 -17.40 -14.52
C HIS A 419 7.94 -17.50 -14.30
N LEU A 420 8.64 -16.36 -14.11
CA LEU A 420 10.08 -16.35 -13.83
C LEU A 420 10.38 -16.88 -12.43
N GLU A 421 9.56 -16.55 -11.43
CA GLU A 421 9.71 -17.04 -10.05
C GLU A 421 9.54 -18.56 -9.96
N LYS A 422 8.60 -19.10 -10.74
CA LYS A 422 8.35 -20.55 -10.84
C LYS A 422 9.31 -21.26 -11.79
N SER A 423 10.11 -20.51 -12.57
CA SER A 423 11.07 -21.09 -13.49
C SER A 423 12.35 -21.50 -12.75
N ALA A 424 12.90 -22.65 -13.11
CA ALA A 424 14.23 -23.06 -12.64
C ALA A 424 15.37 -22.17 -13.17
N LEU A 425 15.07 -21.12 -13.94
CA LEU A 425 16.06 -20.23 -14.52
C LEU A 425 16.66 -19.28 -13.49
N LEU A 426 15.91 -18.94 -12.43
CA LEU A 426 16.35 -17.97 -11.40
C LEU A 426 16.17 -18.48 -9.95
N PRO A 427 16.79 -19.61 -9.54
CA PRO A 427 16.51 -20.27 -8.24
C PRO A 427 16.81 -19.44 -6.99
N ASP A 428 17.75 -18.48 -7.07
CA ASP A 428 18.19 -17.63 -5.94
C ASP A 428 17.58 -16.22 -5.99
N VAL A 429 16.70 -15.96 -6.97
CA VAL A 429 16.01 -14.68 -7.11
C VAL A 429 14.72 -14.70 -6.29
N ARG A 430 14.46 -13.62 -5.57
CA ARG A 430 13.27 -13.40 -4.76
C ARG A 430 12.66 -12.06 -5.10
N PHE A 431 11.34 -12.04 -5.31
CA PHE A 431 10.65 -10.80 -5.62
C PHE A 431 10.09 -10.14 -4.36
N PHE A 432 10.10 -8.80 -4.34
CA PHE A 432 9.52 -8.01 -3.27
C PHE A 432 8.91 -6.70 -3.80
N GLY A 433 7.99 -6.11 -3.04
CA GLY A 433 7.38 -4.82 -3.34
C GLY A 433 6.16 -4.84 -4.27
N ARG A 434 5.65 -6.03 -4.63
CA ARG A 434 4.45 -6.15 -5.46
C ARG A 434 3.27 -5.47 -4.79
N CYS A 435 2.42 -4.80 -5.57
CA CYS A 435 1.21 -4.18 -5.05
C CYS A 435 0.33 -5.19 -4.27
N SER A 436 0.24 -6.43 -4.74
CA SER A 436 -0.50 -7.52 -4.07
C SER A 436 0.02 -7.86 -2.67
N ASP A 437 1.32 -7.68 -2.44
CA ASP A 437 2.01 -8.10 -1.22
C ASP A 437 2.00 -6.97 -0.18
N ILE A 438 2.09 -5.71 -0.63
CA ILE A 438 2.14 -4.53 0.25
C ILE A 438 0.75 -3.94 0.56
N PHE A 439 -0.19 -3.95 -0.40
CA PHE A 439 -1.53 -3.38 -0.21
C PHE A 439 -2.52 -4.41 0.32
N THR A 440 -2.24 -4.92 1.52
CA THR A 440 -3.11 -5.86 2.20
C THR A 440 -3.84 -5.20 3.38
N GLU A 441 -5.00 -5.77 3.77
CA GLU A 441 -5.69 -5.33 4.99
C GLU A 441 -4.77 -5.44 6.22
N ASN A 442 -3.92 -6.46 6.29
CA ASN A 442 -3.02 -6.67 7.42
C ASN A 442 -1.94 -5.58 7.53
N ILE A 443 -1.38 -5.15 6.40
CA ILE A 443 -0.32 -4.13 6.37
C ILE A 443 -0.89 -2.72 6.48
N ILE A 444 -1.97 -2.40 5.76
CA ILE A 444 -2.49 -1.03 5.67
C ILE A 444 -3.52 -0.71 6.76
N VAL A 445 -4.32 -1.69 7.21
CA VAL A 445 -5.47 -1.46 8.11
C VAL A 445 -5.22 -2.01 9.52
N ASN A 446 -4.90 -3.31 9.64
CA ASN A 446 -4.85 -4.01 10.93
C ASN A 446 -3.52 -3.81 11.68
N GLU A 447 -2.41 -3.60 10.96
CA GLU A 447 -1.07 -3.35 11.51
C GLU A 447 -0.74 -4.27 12.71
N ILE A 448 -0.66 -5.59 12.50
CA ILE A 448 -0.37 -6.55 13.59
C ILE A 448 0.90 -6.14 14.36
N MET A 449 1.91 -5.63 13.65
CA MET A 449 3.12 -5.05 14.21
C MET A 449 2.85 -3.91 15.21
N ASP A 450 1.83 -3.10 14.99
CA ASP A 450 1.44 -2.03 15.91
C ASP A 450 0.89 -2.58 17.22
N SER A 451 0.28 -3.77 17.23
CA SER A 451 -0.15 -4.40 18.50
C SER A 451 1.05 -4.71 19.39
N MET A 452 2.08 -5.36 18.85
CA MET A 452 3.33 -5.62 19.58
C MET A 452 4.03 -4.32 19.98
N ALA A 453 4.14 -3.36 19.06
CA ALA A 453 4.79 -2.07 19.31
C ALA A 453 4.07 -1.25 20.41
N ARG A 454 2.73 -1.24 20.41
CA ARG A 454 1.91 -0.64 21.48
C ARG A 454 2.19 -1.26 22.82
N LYS A 455 2.24 -2.60 22.87
CA LYS A 455 2.53 -3.33 24.10
C LYS A 455 3.94 -3.05 24.62
N MET A 456 4.92 -3.02 23.73
CA MET A 456 6.30 -2.63 24.06
C MET A 456 6.34 -1.25 24.71
N ASN A 457 5.71 -0.25 24.08
CA ASN A 457 5.64 1.09 24.62
C ASN A 457 4.95 1.15 25.99
N ALA A 458 3.82 0.44 26.15
CA ALA A 458 3.10 0.41 27.42
C ALA A 458 3.93 -0.21 28.56
N LEU A 459 4.73 -1.24 28.27
CA LEU A 459 5.65 -1.83 29.23
C LEU A 459 6.80 -0.86 29.57
N TYR A 460 7.33 -0.14 28.58
CA TYR A 460 8.35 0.89 28.79
C TYR A 460 7.83 2.05 29.65
N ASN A 461 6.64 2.56 29.37
CA ASN A 461 6.00 3.61 30.16
C ASN A 461 5.81 3.23 31.64
N ARG A 462 5.49 1.96 31.93
CA ARG A 462 5.41 1.46 33.31
C ARG A 462 6.74 1.52 34.04
N LEU A 463 7.86 1.27 33.36
CA LEU A 463 9.20 1.40 33.94
C LEU A 463 9.51 2.85 34.34
N TYR A 464 8.98 3.81 33.57
CA TYR A 464 9.14 5.24 33.80
C TYR A 464 7.98 5.89 34.58
N ASN A 465 7.01 5.11 35.06
CA ASN A 465 5.80 5.59 35.75
C ASN A 465 5.04 6.68 34.96
N VAL A 466 4.92 6.52 33.64
CA VAL A 466 4.14 7.40 32.76
C VAL A 466 2.68 6.93 32.75
N GLU A 467 1.74 7.86 33.00
CA GLU A 467 0.30 7.61 33.00
C GLU A 467 -0.46 8.48 31.96
N PRO A 468 -1.37 7.91 31.14
CA PRO A 468 -1.66 6.48 31.04
C PRO A 468 -0.50 5.72 30.40
N ALA A 469 -0.24 4.50 30.87
CA ALA A 469 0.82 3.67 30.28
C ALA A 469 0.57 3.37 28.79
N ASP A 470 -0.69 3.19 28.38
CA ASP A 470 -1.07 3.10 26.98
C ASP A 470 -1.42 4.49 26.43
N ASN A 471 -0.40 5.16 25.90
CA ASN A 471 -0.51 6.49 25.28
C ASN A 471 -0.15 6.46 23.80
N TRP A 472 -0.34 5.33 23.11
CA TRP A 472 0.14 5.14 21.73
C TRP A 472 -0.28 6.25 20.76
N ARG A 473 -1.50 6.77 20.92
CA ARG A 473 -2.03 7.86 20.10
C ARG A 473 -1.25 9.17 20.24
N ASP A 474 -0.73 9.44 21.43
CA ASP A 474 -0.02 10.67 21.76
C ASP A 474 1.48 10.64 21.41
N LEU A 475 1.98 9.47 20.99
CA LEU A 475 3.38 9.31 20.60
C LEU A 475 3.65 9.95 19.25
N ASP A 476 4.82 10.60 19.16
CA ASP A 476 5.32 11.07 17.87
C ASP A 476 5.71 9.90 16.94
N VAL A 477 5.73 10.18 15.64
CA VAL A 477 6.05 9.22 14.57
C VAL A 477 7.37 8.48 14.83
N PHE A 478 8.39 9.20 15.28
CA PHE A 478 9.71 8.62 15.52
C PHE A 478 9.65 7.61 16.68
N THR A 479 8.95 7.94 17.77
CA THR A 479 8.77 7.03 18.90
C THR A 479 7.92 5.80 18.52
N LYS A 480 6.85 5.97 17.73
CA LYS A 480 6.07 4.84 17.18
C LYS A 480 6.94 3.92 16.33
N GLU A 481 7.74 4.47 15.42
CA GLU A 481 8.62 3.69 14.55
C GLU A 481 9.77 3.01 15.31
N SER A 482 10.26 3.62 16.40
CA SER A 482 11.25 2.99 17.28
C SER A 482 10.71 1.71 17.92
N ASN A 483 9.47 1.74 18.41
CA ASN A 483 8.78 0.58 18.96
C ASN A 483 8.49 -0.48 17.89
N ARG A 484 8.08 -0.07 16.67
CA ARG A 484 7.89 -1.00 15.54
C ARG A 484 9.20 -1.70 15.17
N SER A 485 10.31 -0.97 15.11
CA SER A 485 11.64 -1.54 14.83
C SER A 485 12.05 -2.58 15.89
N ALA A 486 11.76 -2.30 17.17
CA ALA A 486 12.01 -3.26 18.26
C ALA A 486 11.11 -4.51 18.11
N ALA A 487 9.82 -4.33 17.79
CA ALA A 487 8.88 -5.42 17.55
C ALA A 487 9.28 -6.29 16.35
N SER A 488 9.69 -5.67 15.22
CA SER A 488 10.22 -6.40 14.05
C SER A 488 11.43 -7.26 14.39
N ASN A 489 12.26 -6.83 15.35
CA ASN A 489 13.48 -7.54 15.70
C ASN A 489 13.25 -8.70 16.69
N ILE A 490 12.03 -8.87 17.24
CA ILE A 490 11.69 -10.03 18.08
C ILE A 490 11.96 -11.34 17.34
N THR A 491 11.58 -11.43 16.06
CA THR A 491 11.82 -12.63 15.25
C THR A 491 13.31 -12.94 15.12
N THR A 492 14.15 -11.93 14.91
CA THR A 492 15.62 -12.09 14.89
C THR A 492 16.16 -12.62 16.21
N LYS A 493 15.69 -12.09 17.36
CA LYS A 493 16.09 -12.58 18.68
C LYS A 493 15.66 -14.03 18.91
N LEU A 494 14.46 -14.40 18.48
CA LEU A 494 13.99 -15.79 18.54
C LEU A 494 14.87 -16.69 17.67
N ARG A 495 15.29 -16.25 16.48
CA ARG A 495 16.19 -17.06 15.63
C ARG A 495 17.57 -17.27 16.21
N LEU A 496 18.11 -16.29 16.93
CA LEU A 496 19.35 -16.46 17.69
C LEU A 496 19.22 -17.47 18.82
N LEU A 497 18.00 -17.86 19.20
CA LEU A 497 17.72 -18.90 20.18
C LEU A 497 17.27 -20.23 19.54
N ASN A 498 17.32 -20.34 18.21
CA ASN A 498 16.71 -21.43 17.43
C ASN A 498 15.19 -21.60 17.67
N LEU A 499 14.47 -20.49 17.85
CA LEU A 499 13.02 -20.44 18.08
C LEU A 499 12.27 -19.74 16.94
N GLU A 500 10.98 -19.99 16.84
CA GLU A 500 10.02 -19.23 16.02
C GLU A 500 8.77 -18.89 16.82
N MET A 501 8.06 -17.83 16.42
CA MET A 501 6.73 -17.53 16.94
C MET A 501 5.67 -17.83 15.88
N ARG A 502 4.50 -18.31 16.31
CA ARG A 502 3.34 -18.54 15.46
C ARG A 502 2.08 -18.03 16.13
N GLU A 503 1.11 -17.62 15.32
CA GLU A 503 -0.20 -17.20 15.82
C GLU A 503 -0.86 -18.38 16.52
N LYS A 504 -1.48 -18.11 17.66
CA LYS A 504 -2.14 -19.14 18.47
C LYS A 504 -3.35 -19.67 17.69
N THR A 505 -3.32 -20.96 17.35
CA THR A 505 -4.40 -21.65 16.64
C THR A 505 -4.67 -22.99 17.30
N ASP A 506 -5.92 -23.46 17.22
CA ASP A 506 -6.31 -24.77 17.77
C ASP A 506 -5.73 -25.96 16.98
N GLU A 507 -5.06 -25.71 15.85
CA GLU A 507 -4.54 -26.72 14.91
C GLU A 507 -3.03 -27.02 15.08
N GLU A 508 -2.31 -26.28 15.91
CA GLU A 508 -0.87 -26.49 16.12
C GLU A 508 -0.61 -27.67 17.07
N ASN A 509 0.11 -28.68 16.57
CA ASN A 509 0.36 -29.93 17.30
C ASN A 509 1.65 -29.91 18.13
N ARG A 510 2.48 -28.86 17.99
CA ARG A 510 3.71 -28.71 18.78
C ARG A 510 3.39 -28.13 20.16
N THR A 511 4.24 -28.43 21.14
CA THR A 511 4.14 -27.83 22.48
C THR A 511 4.89 -26.50 22.49
N PRO A 512 4.26 -25.39 22.92
CA PRO A 512 4.97 -24.12 23.01
C PRO A 512 6.03 -24.17 24.12
N VAL A 513 7.16 -23.50 23.88
CA VAL A 513 8.26 -23.40 24.84
C VAL A 513 8.01 -22.27 25.84
N ASN A 514 8.58 -22.42 27.04
CA ASN A 514 8.70 -21.32 27.98
C ASN A 514 9.89 -20.43 27.61
N LEU A 515 9.65 -19.35 26.84
CA LEU A 515 10.72 -18.47 26.36
C LEU A 515 11.59 -17.89 27.49
N SER A 516 11.06 -17.72 28.70
CA SER A 516 11.85 -17.22 29.84
C SER A 516 13.01 -18.15 30.23
N GLU A 517 12.94 -19.44 29.91
CA GLU A 517 14.04 -20.40 30.14
C GLU A 517 15.19 -20.25 29.14
N TYR A 518 14.93 -19.60 27.99
CA TYR A 518 15.95 -19.29 26.98
C TYR A 518 16.64 -17.95 27.26
N LEU A 519 15.95 -17.03 27.93
CA LEU A 519 16.42 -15.68 28.26
C LEU A 519 17.25 -15.65 29.56
N THR A 520 18.32 -16.45 29.61
CA THR A 520 19.22 -16.54 30.78
C THR A 520 20.69 -16.54 30.38
N GLY A 521 21.58 -16.18 31.31
CA GLY A 521 23.03 -16.32 31.14
C GLY A 521 23.59 -15.51 29.97
N GLU A 522 24.54 -16.09 29.24
CA GLU A 522 25.20 -15.44 28.10
C GLU A 522 24.23 -15.05 26.99
N ARG A 523 23.25 -15.92 26.68
CA ARG A 523 22.20 -15.63 25.68
C ARG A 523 21.46 -14.33 25.99
N PHE A 524 21.07 -14.16 27.26
CA PHE A 524 20.35 -12.96 27.69
C PHE A 524 21.20 -11.69 27.55
N GLU A 525 22.48 -11.75 27.91
CA GLU A 525 23.37 -10.61 27.81
C GLU A 525 23.64 -10.23 26.35
N ASN A 526 23.91 -11.21 25.48
CA ASN A 526 24.17 -10.97 24.06
C ASN A 526 22.92 -10.40 23.35
N LEU A 527 21.72 -10.92 23.66
CA LEU A 527 20.47 -10.34 23.14
C LEU A 527 20.23 -8.91 23.63
N SER A 528 20.67 -8.57 24.84
CA SER A 528 20.56 -7.21 25.41
C SER A 528 21.53 -6.23 24.76
N LYS A 529 22.78 -6.65 24.53
CA LYS A 529 23.76 -5.89 23.73
C LYS A 529 23.27 -5.65 22.31
N GLN A 530 22.73 -6.69 21.68
CA GLN A 530 22.16 -6.57 20.34
C GLN A 530 20.96 -5.60 20.30
N GLU A 531 20.13 -5.57 21.34
CA GLU A 531 19.04 -4.59 21.43
C GLU A 531 19.59 -3.15 21.45
N HIS A 532 20.67 -2.90 22.19
CA HIS A 532 21.36 -1.60 22.19
C HIS A 532 21.96 -1.27 20.81
N LEU A 533 22.63 -2.23 20.15
CA LEU A 533 23.16 -2.05 18.79
C LEU A 533 22.03 -1.69 17.80
N ARG A 534 20.91 -2.44 17.84
CA ARG A 534 19.71 -2.18 17.03
C ARG A 534 19.13 -0.80 17.32
N TRP A 535 19.03 -0.41 18.59
CA TRP A 535 18.50 0.88 19.01
C TRP A 535 19.36 2.05 18.52
N ASN A 536 20.69 1.94 18.64
CA ASN A 536 21.65 2.89 18.08
C ASN A 536 21.48 3.00 16.55
N ALA A 537 21.45 1.86 15.86
CA ALA A 537 21.28 1.77 14.42
C ALA A 537 19.98 2.43 13.95
N PHE A 538 18.87 2.20 14.65
CA PHE A 538 17.59 2.83 14.38
C PHE A 538 17.66 4.36 14.50
N HIS A 539 18.30 4.87 15.55
CA HIS A 539 18.47 6.31 15.78
C HIS A 539 19.30 6.97 14.68
N PHE A 540 20.47 6.40 14.35
CA PHE A 540 21.32 6.92 13.28
C PHE A 540 20.62 6.85 11.91
N ALA A 541 19.94 5.73 11.61
CA ALA A 541 19.14 5.58 10.40
C ALA A 541 17.88 6.47 10.36
N SER A 542 17.55 7.15 11.45
CA SER A 542 16.46 8.14 11.54
C SER A 542 16.98 9.58 11.66
N GLY A 543 18.29 9.77 11.45
CA GLY A 543 18.91 11.08 11.39
C GLY A 543 19.27 11.69 12.75
N TRP A 544 19.37 10.86 13.78
CA TRP A 544 19.96 11.27 15.05
C TRP A 544 21.48 11.19 14.98
N VAL A 545 22.15 11.95 15.86
CA VAL A 545 23.59 11.90 16.08
C VAL A 545 23.92 11.78 17.56
N THR A 546 25.11 11.29 17.88
CA THR A 546 25.58 11.20 19.26
C THR A 546 25.68 12.58 19.90
N TRP A 547 25.15 12.70 21.11
CA TRP A 547 25.35 13.89 21.95
C TRP A 547 26.51 13.63 22.91
N ILE A 548 27.69 14.13 22.56
CA ILE A 548 28.91 13.96 23.36
C ILE A 548 28.67 14.50 24.77
N LEU A 549 29.05 13.75 25.81
CA LEU A 549 28.73 14.05 27.21
C LEU A 549 29.20 15.44 27.63
N ASP A 550 30.40 15.86 27.22
CA ASP A 550 30.95 17.20 27.53
C ASP A 550 30.11 18.35 26.93
N GLN A 551 29.30 18.06 25.92
CA GLN A 551 28.43 19.03 25.26
C GLN A 551 27.00 19.05 25.82
N THR A 552 26.72 18.24 26.85
CA THR A 552 25.38 18.13 27.44
C THR A 552 25.07 19.27 28.42
N GLY A 553 26.08 20.02 28.89
CA GLY A 553 25.90 21.17 29.78
C GLY A 553 25.09 20.80 31.03
N ASP A 554 24.03 21.54 31.33
CA ASP A 554 23.11 21.29 32.45
C ASP A 554 21.88 20.43 32.08
N ALA A 555 21.94 19.72 30.94
CA ALA A 555 20.82 18.90 30.48
C ALA A 555 20.44 17.83 31.52
N GLN A 556 19.14 17.75 31.78
CA GLN A 556 18.52 16.81 32.73
C GLN A 556 18.14 15.47 32.09
N LYS A 557 18.06 15.42 30.76
CA LYS A 557 17.72 14.22 29.99
C LYS A 557 18.80 13.97 28.95
N ALA A 558 19.07 12.70 28.66
CA ALA A 558 20.03 12.25 27.65
C ALA A 558 19.61 12.52 26.19
N LYS A 559 18.53 13.27 25.97
CA LYS A 559 17.90 13.46 24.66
C LYS A 559 17.66 14.93 24.37
N ASP A 560 18.19 15.41 23.25
CA ASP A 560 17.92 16.73 22.66
C ASP A 560 17.08 16.56 21.39
N ILE A 561 15.77 16.67 21.55
CA ILE A 561 14.80 16.50 20.46
C ILE A 561 14.98 17.57 19.38
N LYS A 562 15.30 18.80 19.77
CA LYS A 562 15.37 19.95 18.85
C LYS A 562 16.47 19.76 17.81
N ASN A 563 17.62 19.26 18.25
CA ASN A 563 18.77 19.05 17.37
C ASN A 563 18.97 17.57 16.98
N ARG A 564 18.01 16.68 17.31
CA ARG A 564 18.09 15.23 17.10
C ARG A 564 19.41 14.62 17.62
N ARG A 565 19.77 14.91 18.88
CA ARG A 565 20.97 14.35 19.52
C ARG A 565 20.62 13.48 20.71
N HIS A 566 21.33 12.38 20.90
CA HIS A 566 21.10 11.50 22.05
C HIS A 566 22.43 11.00 22.64
N ALA A 567 22.59 11.09 23.96
CA ALA A 567 23.85 10.76 24.64
C ALA A 567 24.10 9.25 24.73
N CYS A 568 23.03 8.44 24.77
CA CYS A 568 23.14 6.97 24.73
C CYS A 568 23.58 6.39 23.38
N LEU A 569 23.83 7.20 22.34
CA LEU A 569 24.32 6.70 21.04
C LEU A 569 25.84 6.46 21.09
N VAL A 570 26.21 5.50 21.93
CA VAL A 570 27.58 5.10 22.29
C VAL A 570 27.65 3.58 22.39
N SER A 571 28.84 3.00 22.59
CA SER A 571 28.99 1.55 22.81
C SER A 571 28.26 1.07 24.08
N TRP A 572 28.11 -0.25 24.22
CA TRP A 572 27.47 -0.86 25.39
C TRP A 572 28.20 -0.52 26.69
N GLU A 573 29.53 -0.47 26.65
CA GLU A 573 30.41 -0.18 27.77
C GLU A 573 30.30 1.30 28.19
N GLU A 574 30.23 2.22 27.22
CA GLU A 574 30.13 3.67 27.48
C GLU A 574 28.79 4.09 28.09
N LEU A 575 27.74 3.24 28.03
CA LEU A 575 26.44 3.53 28.68
C LEU A 575 26.55 3.73 30.19
N GLU A 576 27.58 3.19 30.83
CA GLU A 576 27.80 3.39 32.27
C GLU A 576 28.07 4.88 32.57
N GLU A 577 28.94 5.53 31.80
CA GLU A 577 29.25 6.95 31.95
C GLU A 577 28.03 7.82 31.67
N VAL A 578 27.24 7.47 30.64
CA VAL A 578 25.98 8.16 30.32
C VAL A 578 24.97 8.00 31.48
N THR A 579 24.87 6.80 32.05
CA THR A 579 23.98 6.53 33.20
C THR A 579 24.35 7.41 34.39
N GLN A 580 25.65 7.47 34.73
CA GLN A 580 26.16 8.30 35.82
C GLN A 580 25.89 9.79 35.56
N ARG A 581 26.18 10.28 34.35
CA ARG A 581 25.97 11.68 33.97
C ARG A 581 24.51 12.13 34.13
N PHE A 582 23.56 11.26 33.82
CA PHE A 582 22.13 11.59 33.90
C PHE A 582 21.41 11.04 35.14
N ASN A 583 22.13 10.43 36.08
CA ASN A 583 21.56 9.78 37.27
C ASN A 583 20.37 8.86 36.93
N GLN A 584 20.47 8.12 35.83
CA GLN A 584 19.37 7.32 35.29
C GLN A 584 19.19 6.03 36.10
N VAL A 585 17.97 5.81 36.61
CA VAL A 585 17.58 4.61 37.38
C VAL A 585 16.26 4.04 36.81
N PRO A 586 16.20 2.76 36.41
CA PRO A 586 17.33 1.83 36.27
C PRO A 586 18.32 2.31 35.20
N SER A 587 19.56 1.78 35.19
CA SER A 587 20.60 2.16 34.21
C SER A 587 20.17 1.91 32.77
N TYR A 588 20.80 2.58 31.81
CA TYR A 588 20.45 2.39 30.39
C TYR A 588 20.61 0.93 29.93
N GLN A 589 21.71 0.27 30.28
CA GLN A 589 21.88 -1.18 30.01
C GLN A 589 20.78 -2.03 30.64
N GLN A 590 20.30 -1.65 31.83
CA GLN A 590 19.23 -2.39 32.51
C GLN A 590 17.87 -2.19 31.82
N LEU A 591 17.65 -1.03 31.16
CA LEU A 591 16.46 -0.82 30.32
C LEU A 591 16.48 -1.74 29.09
N ASP A 592 17.63 -1.92 28.43
CA ASP A 592 17.75 -2.85 27.31
C ASP A 592 17.53 -4.30 27.74
N ARG A 593 18.11 -4.70 28.89
CA ARG A 593 17.83 -6.00 29.53
C ARG A 593 16.34 -6.18 29.83
N GLN A 594 15.66 -5.14 30.31
CA GLN A 594 14.22 -5.19 30.57
C GLN A 594 13.40 -5.31 29.28
N GLN A 595 13.80 -4.66 28.19
CA GLN A 595 13.15 -4.84 26.89
C GLN A 595 13.21 -6.30 26.43
N VAL A 596 14.40 -6.93 26.49
CA VAL A 596 14.57 -8.34 26.14
C VAL A 596 13.77 -9.25 27.06
N LYS A 597 13.82 -9.01 28.37
CA LYS A 597 13.11 -9.81 29.38
C LYS A 597 11.59 -9.78 29.20
N ASN A 598 11.04 -8.70 28.66
CA ASN A 598 9.60 -8.52 28.46
C ASN A 598 9.06 -9.15 27.17
N ILE A 599 9.92 -9.66 26.27
CA ILE A 599 9.51 -10.29 25.00
C ILE A 599 8.42 -11.37 25.18
N PRO A 600 8.49 -12.29 26.15
CA PRO A 600 7.43 -13.29 26.34
C PRO A 600 6.04 -12.66 26.52
N MET A 601 5.93 -11.59 27.32
CA MET A 601 4.67 -10.89 27.56
C MET A 601 4.15 -10.13 26.33
N ILE A 602 5.06 -9.68 25.45
CA ILE A 602 4.70 -8.97 24.22
C ILE A 602 4.13 -9.95 23.20
N ILE A 603 4.78 -11.11 23.03
CA ILE A 603 4.34 -12.18 22.13
C ILE A 603 2.97 -12.71 22.55
N GLU A 604 2.81 -13.04 23.84
CA GLU A 604 1.53 -13.54 24.39
C GLU A 604 0.40 -12.52 24.19
N HIS A 605 0.66 -11.24 24.45
CA HIS A 605 -0.34 -10.18 24.27
C HIS A 605 -0.81 -10.03 22.83
N ALA A 606 0.08 -10.26 21.86
CA ALA A 606 -0.23 -10.21 20.44
C ALA A 606 -0.95 -11.47 19.94
N GLY A 607 -1.19 -12.47 20.79
CA GLY A 607 -1.86 -13.72 20.41
C GLY A 607 -0.94 -14.75 19.77
N TYR A 608 0.36 -14.71 20.08
CA TYR A 608 1.36 -15.64 19.55
C TYR A 608 1.89 -16.59 20.63
N GLU A 609 2.39 -17.73 20.18
CA GLU A 609 3.11 -18.72 20.98
C GLU A 609 4.47 -19.03 20.35
N VAL A 610 5.43 -19.52 21.13
CA VAL A 610 6.82 -19.73 20.71
C VAL A 610 7.14 -21.22 20.65
N TYR A 611 7.87 -21.65 19.63
CA TYR A 611 8.19 -23.05 19.34
C TYR A 611 9.67 -23.21 18.97
N GLU A 612 10.22 -24.40 19.18
CA GLU A 612 11.54 -24.74 18.66
C GLU A 612 11.55 -24.89 17.13
N ARG A 613 12.70 -24.52 16.55
CA ARG A 613 13.17 -24.80 15.20
C ARG A 613 13.12 -26.28 14.82
N ASN A 614 12.42 -26.69 13.76
CA ASN A 614 12.70 -27.98 13.13
C ASN A 614 13.99 -27.94 12.31
#